data_AF-A0AAV2WNX9-F1
#
_entry.id   AF-A0AAV2WNX9-F1
#
_cell.length_a   1.000
_cell.length_b   1.000
_cell.length_c   1.000
_cell.angle_alpha   90.00
_cell.angle_beta   90.00
_cell.angle_gamma   90.00
#
_symmetry.space_group_name_H-M   'P 1'
#
loop_
_entity.id
_entity.type
_entity.pdbx_description
1 polymer ?
#
loop_
_entity_poly.entity_id
_entity_poly.type
_entity_poly.pdbx_seq_one_letter_code
_entity_poly.pdbx_strand_id
1 'polypeptide(L)'
;MERLWDAFERLKTIEPGANKKAQIAALLSNIDSDAFRAVVDEDMTALTKIGNTFEIRHRETNTHPVPGDASDYLVGRMALVIGYLIHVRSMKRD
;
A
#
# COMPACT_ATOMS: atom_id res chain seq x y z
N MET A 1 9.44 -3.43 -9.78
CA MET A 1 8.38 -3.85 -8.84
C MET A 1 8.84 -3.76 -7.40
N GLU A 2 9.92 -4.47 -7.02
CA GLU A 2 10.51 -4.46 -5.67
C GLU A 2 10.62 -3.07 -5.02
N ARG A 3 11.17 -2.07 -5.72
CA ARG A 3 11.30 -0.71 -5.16
C ARG A 3 9.95 -0.04 -4.83
N LEU A 4 8.92 -0.29 -5.63
CA LEU A 4 7.57 0.24 -5.38
C LEU A 4 6.92 -0.49 -4.20
N TRP A 5 7.15 -1.80 -4.11
CA TRP A 5 6.73 -2.59 -2.96
C TRP A 5 7.38 -2.11 -1.67
N ASP A 6 8.69 -1.84 -1.67
CA ASP A 6 9.40 -1.27 -0.54
C ASP A 6 8.87 0.12 -0.16
N ALA A 7 8.53 0.95 -1.15
CA ALA A 7 7.89 2.24 -0.91
C ALA A 7 6.50 2.07 -0.27
N PHE A 8 5.70 1.11 -0.74
CA PHE A 8 4.41 0.76 -0.17
C PHE A 8 4.53 0.24 1.27
N GLU A 9 5.50 -0.63 1.57
CA GLU A 9 5.74 -1.11 2.94
C GLU A 9 6.16 0.02 3.88
N ARG A 10 7.02 0.93 3.42
CA ARG A 10 7.42 2.14 4.17
C ARG A 10 6.24 3.07 4.41
N LEU A 11 5.36 3.24 3.41
CA LEU A 11 4.16 4.07 3.51
C LEU A 11 3.28 3.67 4.70
N LYS A 12 3.19 2.37 5.00
CA LYS A 12 2.37 1.84 6.11
C LYS A 12 2.87 2.24 7.50
N THR A 13 4.04 2.86 7.60
CA THR A 13 4.64 3.28 8.88
C THR A 13 5.15 4.72 8.89
N ILE A 14 4.55 5.61 8.09
CA ILE A 14 4.98 7.02 8.01
C ILE A 14 4.36 7.94 9.07
N GLU A 15 3.27 7.50 9.69
CA GLU A 15 2.57 8.27 10.72
C GLU A 15 3.05 7.88 12.12
N PRO A 16 2.93 8.77 13.12
CA PRO A 16 3.15 8.40 14.51
C PRO A 16 2.09 7.39 14.97
N GLY A 17 2.49 6.42 15.80
CA GLY A 17 1.56 5.46 16.39
C GLY A 17 2.24 4.27 17.04
N ALA A 18 1.57 3.65 18.01
CA ALA A 18 2.13 2.58 18.84
C ALA A 18 2.44 1.28 18.07
N ASN A 19 1.81 1.06 16.91
CA ASN A 19 2.05 -0.10 16.06
C ASN A 19 1.64 0.19 14.61
N LYS A 20 2.03 -0.69 13.67
CA LYS A 20 1.74 -0.55 12.23
C LYS A 20 0.25 -0.36 11.95
N LYS A 21 -0.64 -1.05 12.66
CA LYS A 21 -2.10 -0.93 12.48
C LYS A 21 -2.59 0.49 12.83
N ALA A 22 -2.12 1.04 13.95
CA ALA A 22 -2.44 2.40 14.36
C ALA A 22 -1.91 3.44 13.36
N GLN A 23 -0.72 3.24 12.82
CA GLN A 23 -0.12 4.15 11.83
C GLN A 23 -0.86 4.12 10.49
N ILE A 24 -1.30 2.95 10.01
CA ILE A 24 -2.17 2.83 8.83
C ILE A 24 -3.51 3.54 9.08
N ALA A 25 -4.13 3.34 10.25
CA ALA A 25 -5.38 4.01 10.58
C ALA A 25 -5.23 5.54 10.61
N ALA A 26 -4.12 6.05 11.17
CA ALA A 26 -3.79 7.47 11.16
C ALA A 26 -3.61 8.00 9.72
N LEU A 27 -2.91 7.24 8.86
CA LEU A 27 -2.72 7.62 7.46
C LEU A 27 -4.07 7.72 6.72
N LEU A 28 -4.94 6.72 6.89
CA LEU A 28 -6.26 6.67 6.27
C LEU A 28 -7.21 7.76 6.79
N SER A 29 -7.01 8.25 8.02
CA SER A 29 -7.80 9.36 8.59
C SER A 29 -7.66 10.69 7.83
N ASN A 30 -6.66 10.80 6.95
CA ASN A 30 -6.51 11.93 6.04
C ASN A 30 -7.57 11.95 4.91
N ILE A 31 -8.30 10.85 4.71
CA ILE A 31 -9.40 10.75 3.74
C ILE A 31 -10.70 11.12 4.45
N ASP A 32 -11.37 12.20 4.03
CA ASP A 32 -12.57 12.71 4.74
C ASP A 32 -13.82 11.84 4.56
N SER A 33 -13.99 11.25 3.38
CA SER A 33 -15.11 10.34 3.12
C SER A 33 -14.85 8.97 3.75
N ASP A 34 -15.62 8.58 4.76
CA ASP A 34 -15.51 7.25 5.37
C ASP A 34 -15.75 6.12 4.37
N ALA A 35 -16.70 6.30 3.44
CA ALA A 35 -16.98 5.34 2.38
C ALA A 35 -15.78 5.16 1.45
N PHE A 36 -15.13 6.25 1.04
CA PHE A 36 -13.94 6.16 0.19
C PHE A 36 -12.70 5.67 0.97
N ARG A 37 -12.59 6.03 2.25
CA ARG A 37 -11.55 5.50 3.14
C ARG A 37 -11.58 3.97 3.20
N ALA A 38 -12.77 3.38 3.30
CA ALA A 38 -12.93 1.93 3.28
C ALA A 38 -12.43 1.30 1.97
N VAL A 39 -12.71 1.92 0.82
CA VAL A 39 -12.20 1.46 -0.49
C VAL A 39 -10.67 1.46 -0.51
N VAL A 40 -10.03 2.52 -0.01
CA VAL A 40 -8.56 2.60 0.01
C VAL A 40 -7.94 1.62 1.00
N ASP A 41 -8.57 1.37 2.15
CA ASP A 41 -8.14 0.36 3.11
C ASP A 41 -8.19 -1.07 2.52
N GLU A 42 -9.25 -1.38 1.77
CA GLU A 42 -9.37 -2.63 1.02
C GLU A 42 -8.25 -2.78 -0.02
N ASP A 43 -7.92 -1.71 -0.75
CA ASP A 43 -6.81 -1.71 -1.70
C ASP A 43 -5.45 -1.94 -1.01
N MET A 44 -5.19 -1.27 0.11
CA MET A 44 -3.97 -1.49 0.90
C MET A 44 -3.87 -2.93 1.42
N THR A 45 -5.00 -3.49 1.86
CA THR A 45 -5.08 -4.87 2.35
C THR A 45 -4.83 -5.86 1.20
N ALA A 46 -5.46 -5.64 0.04
CA ALA A 46 -5.28 -6.46 -1.14
C ALA A 46 -3.83 -6.43 -1.64
N LEU A 47 -3.20 -5.25 -1.72
CA LEU A 47 -1.79 -5.11 -2.07
C LEU A 47 -0.88 -5.84 -1.07
N THR A 48 -1.16 -5.71 0.23
CA THR A 48 -0.41 -6.43 1.27
C THR A 48 -0.48 -7.95 1.06
N LYS A 49 -1.69 -8.47 0.77
CA LYS A 49 -1.87 -9.90 0.47
C LYS A 49 -1.10 -10.31 -0.78
N ILE A 50 -1.12 -9.49 -1.84
CA ILE A 50 -0.40 -9.76 -3.09
C ILE A 50 1.10 -9.89 -2.83
N GLY A 51 1.75 -8.91 -2.19
CA GLY A 51 3.19 -9.00 -1.99
C GLY A 51 3.65 -10.05 -0.96
N ASN A 52 2.74 -10.55 -0.11
CA ASN A 52 3.00 -11.74 0.72
C ASN A 52 2.80 -13.07 -0.04
N THR A 53 2.08 -13.05 -1.17
CA THR A 53 1.71 -14.25 -1.93
C THR A 53 2.62 -14.47 -3.14
N PHE A 54 3.13 -13.39 -3.73
CA PHE A 54 3.91 -13.42 -4.98
C PHE A 54 5.37 -13.00 -4.78
N GLU A 55 6.26 -13.51 -5.62
CA GLU A 55 7.72 -13.26 -5.63
C GLU A 55 8.06 -11.80 -6.05
N ILE A 56 7.72 -10.80 -5.24
CA ILE A 56 7.95 -9.37 -5.56
C ILE A 56 9.34 -8.86 -5.12
N ARG A 57 9.89 -9.38 -4.01
CA ARG A 57 11.18 -8.95 -3.42
C ARG A 57 12.19 -10.09 -3.27
N HIS A 58 11.74 -11.27 -2.86
CA HIS A 58 12.58 -12.45 -2.81
C HIS A 58 11.74 -13.70 -3.07
N ARG A 59 12.38 -14.72 -3.64
CA ARG A 59 11.75 -16.03 -3.81
C ARG A 59 11.78 -16.75 -2.47
N GLU A 60 10.65 -16.83 -1.82
CA GLU A 60 10.47 -17.64 -0.61
C GLU A 60 9.81 -18.97 -1.00
N THR A 61 10.03 -20.02 -0.21
CA THR A 61 9.52 -21.37 -0.51
C THR A 61 7.98 -21.43 -0.69
N ASN A 62 7.26 -20.43 -0.18
CA ASN A 62 5.79 -20.35 -0.17
C ASN A 62 5.20 -19.24 -1.07
N THR A 63 5.98 -18.66 -1.98
CA THR A 63 5.47 -17.62 -2.90
C THR A 63 5.29 -18.13 -4.33
N HIS A 64 4.38 -17.49 -5.07
CA HIS A 64 4.12 -17.77 -6.48
C HIS A 64 4.86 -16.78 -7.39
N PRO A 65 5.35 -17.20 -8.57
CA PRO A 65 5.87 -16.26 -9.54
C PRO A 65 4.77 -15.27 -9.96
N VAL A 66 5.13 -14.00 -10.12
CA VAL A 66 4.22 -13.01 -10.70
C VAL A 66 4.00 -13.35 -12.18
N PRO A 67 2.74 -13.40 -12.68
CA PRO A 67 2.48 -13.57 -14.11
C PRO A 67 3.18 -12.50 -14.95
N GLY A 68 3.77 -12.88 -16.08
CA GLY A 68 4.61 -11.98 -16.88
C GLY A 68 3.87 -10.72 -17.37
N ASP A 69 2.58 -10.84 -17.64
CA ASP A 69 1.68 -9.78 -18.08
C ASP A 69 1.08 -8.93 -16.94
N ALA A 70 1.22 -9.37 -15.69
CA ALA A 70 0.66 -8.68 -14.52
C ALA A 70 1.55 -7.53 -14.01
N SER A 71 2.74 -7.33 -14.58
CA SER A 71 3.72 -6.38 -14.05
C SER A 71 3.21 -4.94 -14.03
N ASP A 72 2.69 -4.45 -15.16
CA ASP A 72 2.17 -3.08 -15.28
C ASP A 72 0.93 -2.89 -14.42
N TYR A 73 0.09 -3.92 -14.33
CA TYR A 73 -1.09 -3.92 -13.46
C TYR A 73 -0.70 -3.73 -11.98
N LEU A 74 0.26 -4.51 -11.47
CA LEU A 74 0.70 -4.39 -10.08
C LEU A 74 1.44 -3.08 -9.80
N VAL A 75 2.27 -2.64 -10.74
CA VAL A 75 2.96 -1.34 -10.65
C VAL A 75 1.94 -0.19 -10.58
N GLY A 76 0.93 -0.20 -11.46
CA GLY A 76 -0.13 0.81 -11.49
C GLY A 76 -0.90 0.87 -10.18
N ARG A 77 -1.35 -0.29 -9.65
CA ARG A 77 -2.08 -0.34 -8.38
C ARG A 77 -1.26 0.22 -7.22
N MET A 78 -0.01 -0.19 -7.08
CA MET A 78 0.86 0.32 -6.02
C MET A 78 1.13 1.82 -6.17
N ALA A 79 1.46 2.27 -7.39
CA ALA A 79 1.79 3.66 -7.64
C ALA A 79 0.61 4.61 -7.35
N LEU A 80 -0.60 4.23 -7.76
CA LEU A 80 -1.81 5.03 -7.53
C LEU A 80 -2.17 5.11 -6.05
N VAL A 81 -2.10 3.99 -5.30
CA VAL A 81 -2.36 3.99 -3.85
C VAL A 81 -1.32 4.83 -3.11
N ILE A 82 -0.04 4.66 -3.41
CA ILE A 82 1.04 5.45 -2.79
C ILE A 82 0.86 6.94 -3.09
N GLY A 83 0.67 7.29 -4.36
CA GLY A 83 0.53 8.68 -4.79
C GLY A 83 -0.68 9.36 -4.15
N TYR A 84 -1.82 8.68 -4.13
CA TYR A 84 -3.04 9.18 -3.51
C TYR A 84 -2.85 9.42 -2.01
N LEU A 85 -2.32 8.45 -1.27
CA LEU A 85 -2.13 8.55 0.19
C LEU A 85 -1.12 9.64 0.58
N ILE A 86 -0.06 9.84 -0.22
CA ILE A 86 0.87 10.95 -0.02
C ILE A 86 0.17 12.30 -0.24
N HIS A 87 -0.64 12.41 -1.28
CA HIS A 87 -1.36 13.63 -1.64
C HIS A 87 -2.38 14.05 -0.57
N VAL A 88 -3.27 13.16 -0.15
CA VAL A 88 -4.26 13.50 0.89
C VAL A 88 -3.59 13.82 2.23
N ARG A 89 -2.48 13.15 2.54
CA ARG A 89 -1.68 13.44 3.73
C ARG A 89 -1.03 14.83 3.68
N SER A 90 -0.60 15.32 2.51
CA SER A 90 -0.07 16.69 2.42
C SER A 90 -1.16 17.74 2.62
N MET A 91 -2.38 17.50 2.12
CA MET A 91 -3.47 18.48 2.21
C MET A 91 -3.95 18.77 3.65
N LYS A 92 -3.86 17.81 4.58
CA LYS A 92 -4.25 18.01 5.98
C LYS A 92 -3.16 18.64 6.87
N ARG A 93 -1.95 18.83 6.34
CA ARG A 93 -0.81 19.41 7.08
C ARG A 93 -0.63 20.90 6.83
N ASP A 94 -1.40 21.46 5.91
CA ASP A 94 -1.53 22.90 5.63
C ASP A 94 -2.78 23.46 6.32
#